data_AF-A0A942ILA6-F1
#
_entry.id   AF-A0A942ILA6-F1
#
_cell.length_a   1.000
_cell.length_b   1.000
_cell.length_c   1.000
_cell.angle_alpha   90.00
_cell.angle_beta   90.00
_cell.angle_gamma   90.00
#
_symmetry.space_group_name_H-M   'P 1'
#
loop_
_entity.id
_entity.type
_entity.pdbx_description
1 polymer ?
#
loop_
_entity_poly.entity_id
_entity_poly.type
_entity_poly.pdbx_seq_one_letter_code
_entity_poly.pdbx_strand_id
1 'polypeptide(L)'
;MDIKDIIQGIDLIKMDVEGHESAILLELTPEQLKQVDILVEIGSLENAKSIFNHITKAGGHLFAQKKGWGKIDSLDEMPTSYRDGTLFISSKPKMPWGLC
;
A
#
# COMPACT_ATOMS: atom_id res chain seq x y z
N MET A 1 -11.94 10.22 -13.10
CA MET A 1 -12.42 8.87 -12.75
C MET A 1 -12.09 8.72 -11.28
N ASP A 2 -13.08 8.54 -10.41
CA ASP A 2 -12.85 8.41 -8.96
C ASP A 2 -12.37 6.98 -8.68
N ILE A 3 -11.33 6.81 -7.85
CA ILE A 3 -10.81 5.48 -7.48
C ILE A 3 -11.90 4.62 -6.83
N LYS A 4 -12.91 5.24 -6.21
CA LYS A 4 -14.07 4.57 -5.62
C LYS A 4 -14.83 3.70 -6.61
N ASP A 5 -14.98 4.18 -7.85
CA ASP A 5 -15.71 3.46 -8.89
C ASP A 5 -14.89 2.27 -9.42
N ILE A 6 -13.56 2.35 -9.33
CA ILE A 6 -12.63 1.32 -9.81
C ILE A 6 -12.54 0.17 -8.80
N ILE A 7 -12.59 0.46 -7.50
CA ILE A 7 -12.38 -0.54 -6.43
C ILE A 7 -13.53 -1.54 -6.34
N GLN A 8 -14.74 -1.16 -6.77
CA GLN A 8 -15.91 -2.01 -6.61
C GLN A 8 -15.77 -3.32 -7.43
N GLY A 9 -15.64 -4.44 -6.72
CA GLY A 9 -15.50 -5.77 -7.33
C GLY A 9 -14.08 -6.12 -7.79
N ILE A 10 -13.07 -5.33 -7.39
CA ILE A 10 -11.67 -5.62 -7.67
C ILE A 10 -10.97 -6.08 -6.40
N ASP A 11 -10.41 -7.30 -6.44
CA ASP A 11 -9.70 -7.89 -5.30
C ASP A 11 -8.25 -7.38 -5.18
N LEU A 12 -7.62 -7.01 -6.30
CA LEU A 12 -6.22 -6.60 -6.35
C LEU A 12 -5.99 -5.52 -7.41
N ILE A 13 -5.37 -4.41 -7.00
CA ILE A 13 -4.91 -3.36 -7.91
C ILE A 13 -3.38 -3.37 -7.95
N LYS A 14 -2.80 -3.37 -9.15
CA LYS A 14 -1.42 -2.96 -9.36
C LYS A 14 -1.42 -1.52 -9.89
N MET A 15 -0.85 -0.62 -9.11
CA MET A 15 -0.81 0.81 -9.39
C MET A 15 0.61 1.19 -9.82
N ASP A 16 0.73 1.55 -11.08
CA ASP A 16 1.97 2.04 -11.69
C ASP A 16 1.72 3.50 -12.09
N VAL A 17 1.98 4.41 -11.15
CA VAL A 17 1.67 5.84 -11.28
C VAL A 17 2.87 6.66 -10.79
N GLU A 18 3.49 7.41 -11.69
CA GLU A 18 4.66 8.23 -11.34
C GLU A 18 4.22 9.47 -10.55
N GLY A 19 4.58 9.53 -9.27
CA GLY A 19 4.47 10.72 -8.41
C GLY A 19 3.06 11.07 -7.91
N HIS A 20 2.04 10.29 -8.28
CA HIS A 20 0.64 10.52 -7.92
C HIS A 20 0.08 9.44 -6.99
N GLU A 21 0.92 8.54 -6.48
CA GLU A 21 0.51 7.41 -5.66
C GLU A 21 -0.15 7.86 -4.35
N SER A 22 0.37 8.93 -3.73
CA SER A 22 -0.17 9.47 -2.48
C SER A 22 -1.55 10.09 -2.68
N ALA A 23 -1.78 10.82 -3.76
CA ALA A 23 -3.09 11.42 -4.04
C ALA A 23 -4.21 10.37 -4.10
N ILE A 24 -3.93 9.19 -4.68
CA ILE A 24 -4.93 8.12 -4.80
C ILE A 24 -5.08 7.36 -3.48
N LEU A 25 -3.97 6.96 -2.85
CA LEU A 25 -3.99 6.13 -1.65
C LEU A 25 -4.56 6.86 -0.43
N LEU A 26 -4.38 8.19 -0.35
CA LEU A 26 -4.91 9.01 0.74
C LEU A 26 -6.42 9.23 0.65
N GLU A 27 -7.05 8.94 -0.50
CA GLU A 27 -8.51 9.03 -0.67
C GLU A 27 -9.23 7.74 -0.24
N LEU A 28 -8.49 6.64 -0.03
CA LEU A 28 -9.08 5.35 0.34
C LEU A 28 -9.68 5.39 1.74
N THR A 29 -10.93 4.94 1.86
CA THR A 29 -11.57 4.74 3.15
C THR A 29 -11.19 3.39 3.77
N PRO A 30 -11.36 3.22 5.09
CA PRO A 30 -11.18 1.92 5.75
C PRO A 30 -12.04 0.80 5.15
N GLU A 31 -13.26 1.11 4.70
CA GLU A 31 -14.17 0.15 4.07
C GLU A 31 -13.64 -0.32 2.72
N GLN A 32 -13.01 0.56 1.95
CA GLN A 32 -12.43 0.22 0.66
C GLN A 32 -11.16 -0.62 0.82
N LEU A 33 -10.29 -0.27 1.77
CA LEU A 33 -9.10 -1.07 2.09
C LEU A 33 -9.42 -2.50 2.55
N LYS A 34 -10.65 -2.74 3.04
CA LYS A 34 -11.13 -4.11 3.34
C LYS A 34 -11.51 -4.92 2.11
N GLN A 35 -11.76 -4.26 0.98
CA GLN A 35 -12.24 -4.90 -0.25
C GLN A 35 -11.10 -5.17 -1.24
N VAL A 36 -10.04 -4.36 -1.21
CA VAL A 36 -8.97 -4.41 -2.21
C VAL A 36 -7.59 -4.49 -1.58
N ASP A 37 -6.75 -5.35 -2.14
CA ASP A 37 -5.31 -5.37 -1.90
C ASP A 37 -4.62 -4.50 -2.98
N ILE A 38 -3.52 -3.80 -2.64
CA ILE A 38 -2.86 -2.86 -3.57
C ILE A 38 -1.36 -3.11 -3.65
N LEU A 39 -0.82 -3.20 -4.85
CA LEU A 39 0.61 -3.16 -5.17
C LEU A 39 0.96 -1.79 -5.75
N VAL A 40 1.94 -1.09 -5.20
CA VAL A 40 2.31 0.27 -5.61
C VAL A 40 3.78 0.54 -5.36
N GLU A 41 4.44 1.31 -6.22
CA GLU A 41 5.79 1.80 -5.97
C GLU A 41 5.76 3.17 -5.30
N ILE A 42 6.64 3.37 -4.31
CA ILE A 42 6.72 4.65 -3.58
C ILE A 42 7.98 5.39 -4.03
N GLY A 43 7.79 6.57 -4.61
CA GLY A 43 8.87 7.33 -5.24
C GLY A 43 9.62 8.29 -4.30
N SER A 44 9.06 8.61 -3.13
CA SER A 44 9.61 9.65 -2.26
C SER A 44 9.38 9.39 -0.76
N LEU A 45 10.23 10.01 0.07
CA LEU A 45 10.09 9.99 1.53
C LEU A 45 8.79 10.66 2.02
N GLU A 46 8.36 11.72 1.33
CA GLU A 46 7.12 12.43 1.66
C GLU A 46 5.90 11.53 1.43
N ASN A 47 5.82 10.87 0.27
CA ASN A 47 4.75 9.94 -0.04
C ASN A 47 4.77 8.75 0.93
N ALA A 48 5.94 8.19 1.23
CA ALA A 48 6.09 7.12 2.21
C ALA A 48 5.49 7.50 3.58
N LYS A 49 5.79 8.70 4.08
CA LYS A 49 5.24 9.23 5.34
C LYS A 49 3.72 9.33 5.31
N SER A 50 3.19 9.99 4.29
CA SER A 50 1.76 10.25 4.19
C SER A 50 0.96 8.94 4.07
N ILE A 51 1.42 8.03 3.21
CA ILE A 51 0.80 6.72 2.99
C ILE A 51 0.88 5.85 4.26
N PHE A 52 2.05 5.77 4.90
CA PHE A 52 2.21 5.00 6.13
C PHE A 52 1.19 5.44 7.19
N ASN A 53 1.12 6.74 7.46
CA ASN A 53 0.20 7.28 8.47
C ASN A 53 -1.27 7.05 8.12
N HIS A 54 -1.65 7.28 6.86
CA HIS A 54 -3.05 7.13 6.43
C HIS A 54 -3.52 5.68 6.50
N ILE A 55 -2.74 4.76 5.92
CA ILE A 55 -3.10 3.35 5.83
C ILE A 55 -3.14 2.71 7.22
N THR A 56 -2.14 2.98 8.08
CA THR A 56 -2.13 2.44 9.44
C THR A 56 -3.30 2.98 10.27
N LYS A 57 -3.62 4.27 10.15
CA LYS A 57 -4.80 4.87 10.80
C LYS A 57 -6.11 4.28 10.30
N ALA A 58 -6.19 3.89 9.04
CA ALA A 58 -7.34 3.23 8.44
C ALA A 58 -7.44 1.72 8.79
N GLY A 59 -6.49 1.18 9.57
CA GLY A 59 -6.45 -0.22 9.97
C GLY A 59 -5.84 -1.16 8.92
N GLY A 60 -5.20 -0.61 7.90
CA GLY A 60 -4.47 -1.37 6.89
C GLY A 60 -3.07 -1.77 7.36
N HIS A 61 -2.50 -2.73 6.64
CA HIS A 61 -1.17 -3.27 6.83
C HIS A 61 -0.34 -3.10 5.57
N LEU A 62 0.95 -2.91 5.77
CA LEU A 62 1.92 -2.56 4.75
C LEU A 62 3.01 -3.64 4.75
N PHE A 63 3.42 -4.08 3.56
CA PHE A 63 4.44 -5.10 3.37
C PHE A 63 5.38 -4.63 2.26
N ALA A 64 6.69 -4.72 2.43
CA ALA A 64 7.63 -4.18 1.45
C ALA A 64 8.48 -5.27 0.80
N GLN A 65 8.68 -5.16 -0.51
CA GLN A 65 9.60 -6.03 -1.25
C GLN A 65 11.04 -5.94 -0.72
N LYS A 66 11.54 -4.73 -0.36
CA LYS A 66 12.86 -4.56 0.29
C LYS A 66 13.03 -5.37 1.59
N LYS A 67 11.93 -5.77 2.23
CA LYS A 67 11.90 -6.63 3.43
C LYS A 67 11.58 -8.09 3.11
N GLY A 68 11.70 -8.51 1.84
CA GLY A 68 11.27 -9.84 1.41
C GLY A 68 9.78 -10.09 1.66
N TRP A 69 8.95 -9.06 1.44
CA TRP A 69 7.51 -9.06 1.73
C TRP A 69 7.13 -9.16 3.22
N GLY A 70 8.07 -8.87 4.12
CA GLY A 70 7.79 -8.69 5.53
C GLY A 70 6.89 -7.48 5.80
N LYS A 71 6.07 -7.59 6.85
CA LYS A 71 5.24 -6.48 7.33
C LYS A 71 6.13 -5.32 7.78
N ILE A 72 5.66 -4.10 7.54
CA ILE A 72 6.27 -2.84 7.97
C ILE A 72 5.64 -2.45 9.30
N ASP A 73 6.47 -2.31 10.33
CA ASP A 73 6.03 -1.94 11.68
C ASP A 73 6.39 -0.48 12.01
N SER A 74 7.31 0.13 11.25
CA SER A 74 7.76 1.50 11.44
C SER A 74 8.07 2.22 10.11
N LEU A 75 8.09 3.56 10.14
CA LEU A 75 8.25 4.36 8.93
C LEU A 75 9.62 4.18 8.24
N ASP A 76 10.69 3.95 8.99
CA ASP A 76 12.04 3.73 8.47
C ASP A 76 12.16 2.48 7.60
N GLU A 77 11.22 1.56 7.75
CA GLU A 77 11.11 0.34 6.97
C GLU A 77 10.35 0.53 5.64
N MET A 78 9.73 1.70 5.43
CA MET A 78 9.03 2.00 4.18
C MET A 78 9.99 2.10 2.99
N PRO A 79 9.52 1.75 1.77
CA PRO A 79 10.19 2.18 0.55
C PRO A 79 10.10 3.69 0.41
N THR A 80 11.19 4.33 -0.01
CA THR A 80 11.27 5.81 -0.18
C THR A 80 11.77 6.22 -1.57
N SER A 81 12.00 5.23 -2.44
CA SER A 81 12.48 5.36 -3.80
C SER A 81 12.01 4.14 -4.59
N TYR A 82 11.77 4.29 -5.90
CA TYR A 82 11.42 3.17 -6.79
C TYR A 82 12.42 2.00 -6.72
N ARG A 83 13.68 2.26 -6.36
CA ARG A 83 14.73 1.23 -6.20
C ARG A 83 14.49 0.29 -5.01
N ASP A 84 13.66 0.70 -4.06
CA ASP A 84 13.26 -0.11 -2.91
C ASP A 84 12.19 -1.16 -3.27
N GLY A 85 11.69 -1.13 -4.51
CA GLY A 85 10.69 -2.05 -5.03
C GLY A 85 9.27 -1.74 -4.57
N THR A 86 8.39 -2.73 -4.73
CA THR A 86 6.95 -2.56 -4.55
C THR A 86 6.54 -2.63 -3.08
N LEU A 87 5.58 -1.79 -2.72
CA LEU A 87 4.80 -1.83 -1.49
C LEU A 87 3.51 -2.61 -1.75
N PHE A 88 3.17 -3.52 -0.85
CA PHE A 88 1.89 -4.19 -0.82
C PHE A 88 1.05 -3.70 0.37
N ILE A 89 -0.21 -3.39 0.12
CA ILE A 89 -1.17 -2.86 1.07
C ILE A 89 -2.35 -3.83 1.17
N SER A 90 -2.74 -4.18 2.39
CA SER A 90 -3.89 -5.06 2.63
C SER A 90 -4.53 -4.78 3.98
N SER A 91 -5.83 -5.08 4.12
CA SER A 91 -6.49 -5.17 5.43
C SER A 91 -6.11 -6.43 6.22
N LYS A 92 -5.42 -7.40 5.60
CA LYS A 92 -5.01 -8.65 6.25
C LYS A 92 -3.74 -8.42 7.09
N PRO A 93 -3.71 -8.84 8.37
CA PRO A 93 -2.56 -8.61 9.25
C PRO A 93 -1.35 -9.49 8.90
N LYS A 94 -1.55 -10.57 8.14
CA LYS A 94 -0.51 -11.49 7.71
C LYS A 94 -0.90 -12.08 6.35
N MET A 95 0.09 -12.20 5.47
CA MET A 95 -0.08 -12.83 4.16
C MET A 95 0.42 -14.28 4.18
N PRO A 96 -0.23 -15.20 3.43
CA PRO A 96 0.11 -16.63 3.42
C PRO A 96 1.27 -16.96 2.47
N TRP A 97 2.22 -16.04 2.25
CA TRP A 97 3.33 -16.23 1.30
C TRP A 97 4.49 -17.08 1.85
N GLY A 98 4.49 -17.35 3.16
CA GLY A 98 5.60 -18.02 3.87
C GLY A 98 5.23 -19.38 4.46
N LEU A 99 4.30 -20.12 3.84
CA LEU A 99 3.97 -21.48 4.25
C LEU A 99 4.11 -22.44 3.05
N CYS A 100 5.27 -23.10 2.99
CA CYS A 100 5.43 -24.45 2.49
C CYS A 100 5.75 -25.33 3.70
#